data_AF-A0A498E3P8-F1
#
_entry.id   AF-A0A498E3P8-F1
#
_cell.length_a   1.000
_cell.length_b   1.000
_cell.length_c   1.000
_cell.angle_alpha   90.00
_cell.angle_beta   90.00
_cell.angle_gamma   90.00
#
_symmetry.space_group_name_H-M   'P 1'
#
loop_
_entity.id
_entity.type
_entity.pdbx_description
1 polymer ?
#
loop_
_entity_poly.entity_id
_entity_poly.type
_entity_poly.pdbx_seq_one_letter_code
_entity_poly.pdbx_strand_id
1 'polypeptide(L)'
;MDVRISESESVPATLRSRDAILPGAMTVILVAAFTYLSPGLSLITTFVPAIILAYVCYLLTSFQRMPDPSRVLPVYLIAFAVQFLHFAEEFSTEFYSRWPVEVFNAAPFELTTFVQINMVSYAAFALGAVAIHRGIKGPMLIVWFFTLMGVIGNGVLHPIYPILATGEFGYFPGLYTSVIYLILGPILFHRLWEVRSDSGSAVNHDVETNSNTGSSQ
;
A
#
# COMPACT_ATOMS: atom_id res chain seq x y z
N MET A 1 46.34 25.96 -15.79
CA MET A 1 45.97 24.55 -16.01
C MET A 1 45.00 24.20 -14.90
N ASP A 2 43.72 24.25 -15.22
CA ASP A 2 42.61 24.21 -14.26
C ASP A 2 42.45 22.83 -13.63
N VAL A 3 42.38 22.82 -12.31
CA VAL A 3 41.98 21.67 -11.50
C VAL A 3 40.48 21.49 -11.65
N ARG A 4 40.05 20.47 -12.39
CA ARG A 4 38.64 20.03 -12.38
C ARG A 4 38.34 19.37 -11.03
N ILE A 5 37.61 20.07 -10.19
CA ILE A 5 36.98 19.49 -9.00
C ILE A 5 35.82 18.61 -9.47
N SER A 6 35.88 17.33 -9.10
CA SER A 6 34.84 16.33 -9.37
C SER A 6 33.65 16.55 -8.43
N GLU A 7 32.66 17.31 -8.88
CA GLU A 7 31.32 17.40 -8.25
C GLU A 7 30.41 16.26 -8.74
N SER A 8 30.65 15.01 -8.34
CA SER A 8 29.73 13.91 -8.73
C SER A 8 29.28 12.94 -7.63
N GLU A 9 29.65 13.15 -6.36
CA GLU A 9 29.33 12.18 -5.28
C GLU A 9 28.18 12.56 -4.33
N SER A 10 27.51 13.72 -4.45
CA SER A 10 26.56 14.18 -3.42
C SER A 10 25.08 13.84 -3.65
N VAL A 11 24.69 13.48 -4.88
CA VAL A 11 23.28 13.23 -5.27
C VAL A 11 22.77 11.79 -5.01
N PRO A 12 23.59 10.71 -5.05
CA PRO A 12 23.09 9.35 -4.81
C PRO A 12 22.74 9.04 -3.34
N ALA A 13 23.53 9.55 -2.39
CA ALA A 13 23.39 9.21 -0.98
C ALA A 13 22.23 9.96 -0.29
N THR A 14 22.02 11.23 -0.67
CA THR A 14 21.00 12.10 -0.09
C THR A 14 19.58 11.74 -0.54
N LEU A 15 19.41 11.28 -1.78
CA LEU A 15 18.13 10.76 -2.26
C LEU A 15 17.79 9.40 -1.63
N ARG A 16 18.77 8.49 -1.53
CA ARG A 16 18.59 7.19 -0.84
C ARG A 16 18.25 7.35 0.64
N SER A 17 18.84 8.34 1.32
CA SER A 17 18.53 8.60 2.73
C SER A 17 17.12 9.17 2.91
N ARG A 18 16.66 10.09 2.04
CA ARG A 18 15.29 10.62 2.10
C ARG A 18 14.22 9.56 1.82
N ASP A 19 14.47 8.68 0.84
CA ASP A 19 13.57 7.57 0.50
C ASP A 19 13.46 6.51 1.62
N ALA A 20 14.40 6.49 2.57
CA ALA A 20 14.33 5.63 3.76
C ALA A 20 13.77 6.37 4.99
N ILE A 21 14.24 7.59 5.24
CA ILE A 21 13.88 8.38 6.43
C ILE A 21 12.41 8.79 6.40
N LEU A 22 11.90 9.25 5.25
CA LEU A 22 10.52 9.73 5.18
C LEU A 22 9.50 8.60 5.44
N PRO A 23 9.56 7.44 4.77
CA PRO A 23 8.68 6.31 5.10
C PRO A 23 8.87 5.78 6.53
N GLY A 24 10.09 5.77 7.05
CA GLY A 24 10.34 5.38 8.45
C GLY A 24 9.66 6.33 9.44
N ALA A 25 9.82 7.65 9.26
CA ALA A 25 9.16 8.66 10.08
C ALA A 25 7.64 8.59 9.96
N MET A 26 7.11 8.44 8.74
CA MET A 26 5.67 8.23 8.51
C MET A 26 5.15 6.99 9.23
N THR A 27 5.91 5.90 9.24
CA THR A 27 5.54 4.66 9.95
C THR A 27 5.43 4.93 11.45
N VAL A 28 6.41 5.60 12.07
CA VAL A 28 6.37 5.95 13.50
C VAL A 28 5.18 6.86 13.81
N ILE A 29 4.93 7.87 12.97
CA ILE A 29 3.80 8.78 13.13
C ILE A 29 2.47 8.02 13.04
N LEU A 30 2.31 7.13 12.05
CA LEU A 30 1.09 6.35 11.88
C LEU A 30 0.88 5.33 13.00
N VAL A 31 1.95 4.69 13.50
CA VAL A 31 1.87 3.83 14.68
C VAL A 31 1.38 4.63 15.90
N ALA A 32 1.95 5.81 16.14
CA ALA A 32 1.53 6.67 17.23
C ALA A 32 0.07 7.14 17.06
N ALA A 33 -0.32 7.54 15.84
CA ALA A 33 -1.68 7.98 15.53
C ALA A 33 -2.70 6.86 15.71
N PHE A 34 -2.46 5.67 15.16
CA PHE A 34 -3.36 4.52 15.32
C PHE A 34 -3.45 4.08 16.78
N THR A 35 -2.35 4.12 17.53
CA THR A 35 -2.38 3.80 18.96
C THR A 35 -3.19 4.82 19.75
N TYR A 36 -3.00 6.11 19.48
CA TYR A 36 -3.70 7.20 20.17
C TYR A 36 -5.19 7.23 19.85
N LEU A 37 -5.57 7.01 18.58
CA LEU A 37 -6.95 7.07 18.11
C LEU A 37 -7.73 5.78 18.36
N SER A 38 -7.09 4.69 18.83
CA SER A 38 -7.72 3.38 18.96
C SER A 38 -8.75 3.32 20.09
N PRO A 39 -10.03 3.02 19.81
CA PRO A 39 -10.94 2.56 20.84
C PRO A 39 -10.51 1.16 21.29
N GLY A 40 -10.02 1.07 22.52
CA GLY A 40 -9.46 -0.18 23.05
C GLY A 40 -8.34 -0.73 22.16
N LEU A 41 -8.39 -2.04 21.88
CA LEU A 41 -7.36 -2.73 21.08
C LEU A 41 -7.64 -2.73 19.57
N SER A 42 -8.71 -2.08 19.10
CA SER A 42 -9.19 -2.19 17.72
C SER A 42 -8.11 -1.83 16.67
N LEU A 43 -7.65 -0.58 16.62
CA LEU A 43 -6.62 -0.15 15.66
C LEU A 43 -5.22 -0.69 16.03
N ILE A 44 -4.95 -0.92 17.31
CA ILE A 44 -3.68 -1.45 17.79
C ILE A 44 -3.44 -2.87 17.28
N THR A 45 -4.46 -3.71 17.19
CA THR A 45 -4.31 -5.11 16.75
C THR A 45 -4.48 -5.29 15.25
N THR A 46 -5.01 -4.30 14.55
CA THR A 46 -5.29 -4.38 13.11
C THR A 46 -4.37 -3.44 12.30
N PHE A 47 -4.43 -2.13 12.52
CA PHE A 47 -3.72 -1.13 11.72
C PHE A 47 -2.23 -1.05 12.06
N VAL A 48 -1.85 -1.15 13.34
CA VAL A 48 -0.44 -1.06 13.75
C VAL A 48 0.42 -2.20 13.17
N PRO A 49 0.04 -3.49 13.25
CA PRO A 49 0.77 -4.56 12.57
C PRO A 49 0.84 -4.35 11.06
N ALA A 50 -0.26 -3.91 10.44
CA ALA A 50 -0.31 -3.70 9.01
C ALA A 50 0.63 -2.60 8.52
N ILE A 51 0.78 -1.47 9.25
CA ILE A 51 1.73 -0.42 8.84
C ILE A 51 3.19 -0.85 9.04
N ILE A 52 3.48 -1.65 10.06
CA ILE A 52 4.81 -2.24 10.25
C ILE A 52 5.13 -3.19 9.09
N LEU A 53 4.19 -4.08 8.74
CA LEU A 53 4.36 -5.00 7.60
C LEU A 53 4.46 -4.25 6.27
N ALA A 54 3.71 -3.16 6.09
CA ALA A 54 3.79 -2.31 4.91
C ALA A 54 5.17 -1.69 4.75
N TYR A 55 5.76 -1.21 5.86
CA TYR A 55 7.11 -0.67 5.86
C TYR A 55 8.16 -1.73 5.54
N VAL A 56 8.01 -2.95 6.08
CA VAL A 56 8.88 -4.08 5.74
C VAL A 56 8.78 -4.42 4.25
N CYS A 57 7.56 -4.56 3.70
CA CYS A 57 7.35 -4.84 2.28
C CYS A 57 7.96 -3.73 1.40
N TYR A 58 7.78 -2.46 1.79
CA TYR A 58 8.38 -1.31 1.13
C TYR A 58 9.90 -1.42 1.06
N LEU A 59 10.58 -1.70 2.18
CA LEU A 59 12.04 -1.82 2.24
C LEU A 59 12.58 -2.99 1.39
N LEU A 60 11.85 -4.09 1.35
CA LEU A 60 12.21 -5.28 0.58
C LEU A 60 11.96 -5.13 -0.93
N THR A 61 11.07 -4.23 -1.34
CA THR A 61 10.63 -4.10 -2.74
C THR A 61 10.78 -2.68 -3.27
N SER A 62 9.77 -1.82 -3.11
CA SER A 62 9.64 -0.51 -3.76
C SER A 62 10.76 0.46 -3.42
N PHE A 63 11.38 0.32 -2.23
CA PHE A 63 12.59 1.05 -1.87
C PHE A 63 13.76 0.69 -2.79
N GLN A 64 13.94 -0.60 -3.09
CA GLN A 64 14.98 -1.09 -3.98
C GLN A 64 14.66 -0.74 -5.44
N ARG A 65 13.50 -1.17 -5.92
CA ARG A 65 13.05 -0.95 -7.31
C ARG A 65 11.53 -0.82 -7.36
N MET A 66 11.07 0.16 -8.14
CA MET A 66 9.63 0.40 -8.36
C MET A 66 8.97 -0.74 -9.16
N PRO A 67 7.73 -1.10 -8.86
CA PRO A 67 6.97 -2.08 -9.64
C PRO A 67 6.53 -1.47 -10.99
N ASP A 68 6.15 -2.31 -11.95
CA ASP A 68 5.65 -1.86 -13.25
C ASP A 68 4.26 -1.19 -13.12
N PRO A 69 4.14 0.12 -13.39
CA PRO A 69 2.87 0.83 -13.25
C PRO A 69 1.76 0.26 -14.13
N SER A 70 2.08 -0.26 -15.32
CA SER A 70 1.08 -0.80 -16.26
C SER A 70 0.39 -2.06 -15.70
N ARG A 71 1.09 -2.80 -14.82
CA ARG A 71 0.57 -4.00 -14.18
C ARG A 71 -0.10 -3.67 -12.84
N VAL A 72 0.49 -2.79 -12.04
CA VAL A 72 -0.04 -2.49 -10.69
C VAL A 72 -1.24 -1.54 -10.74
N LEU A 73 -1.13 -0.43 -11.48
CA LEU A 73 -2.07 0.68 -11.38
C LEU A 73 -3.53 0.29 -11.70
N PRO A 74 -3.82 -0.54 -12.72
CA PRO A 74 -5.21 -0.94 -12.98
C PRO A 74 -5.85 -1.70 -11.81
N VAL A 75 -5.10 -2.63 -11.19
CA VAL A 75 -5.62 -3.42 -10.06
C VAL A 75 -5.75 -2.54 -8.81
N TYR A 76 -4.78 -1.66 -8.59
CA TYR A 76 -4.82 -0.68 -7.50
C TYR A 76 -6.06 0.21 -7.60
N LEU A 77 -6.35 0.76 -8.79
CA LEU A 77 -7.51 1.62 -9.00
C LEU A 77 -8.84 0.88 -8.88
N ILE A 78 -8.91 -0.39 -9.31
CA ILE A 78 -10.10 -1.23 -9.09
C ILE A 78 -10.30 -1.48 -7.59
N ALA A 79 -9.25 -1.87 -6.86
CA ALA A 79 -9.33 -2.07 -5.41
C ALA A 79 -9.72 -0.77 -4.69
N PHE A 80 -9.19 0.37 -5.15
CA PHE A 80 -9.54 1.67 -4.61
C PHE A 80 -11.00 2.06 -4.90
N ALA A 81 -11.53 1.75 -6.08
CA ALA A 81 -12.95 1.93 -6.38
C ALA A 81 -13.84 1.09 -5.45
N VAL A 82 -13.47 -0.18 -5.21
CA VAL A 82 -14.17 -1.05 -4.25
C VAL A 82 -14.11 -0.48 -2.83
N GLN A 83 -13.06 0.27 -2.45
CA GLN A 83 -12.95 0.88 -1.12
C GLN A 83 -14.08 1.87 -0.84
N PHE A 84 -14.53 2.61 -1.86
CA PHE A 84 -15.68 3.51 -1.72
C PHE A 84 -16.98 2.72 -1.49
N LEU A 85 -17.17 1.60 -2.21
CA LEU A 85 -18.34 0.73 -2.01
C LEU A 85 -18.31 0.09 -0.63
N HIS A 86 -17.14 -0.36 -0.20
CA HIS A 86 -16.92 -0.98 1.09
C HIS A 86 -17.24 -0.03 2.24
N PHE A 87 -16.71 1.19 2.17
CA PHE A 87 -17.04 2.24 3.12
C PHE A 87 -18.51 2.63 3.11
N ALA A 88 -19.16 2.65 1.95
CA ALA A 88 -20.60 2.92 1.88
C ALA A 88 -21.41 1.85 2.64
N GLU A 89 -21.05 0.57 2.51
CA GLU A 89 -21.66 -0.52 3.28
C GLU A 89 -21.37 -0.37 4.78
N GLU A 90 -20.10 -0.18 5.15
CA GLU A 90 -19.67 0.01 6.55
C GLU A 90 -20.39 1.20 7.22
N PHE A 91 -20.48 2.32 6.52
CA PHE A 91 -21.17 3.51 6.99
C PHE A 91 -22.67 3.26 7.17
N SER A 92 -23.32 2.68 6.16
CA SER A 92 -24.77 2.45 6.16
C SER A 92 -25.22 1.39 7.16
N THR A 93 -24.29 0.53 7.59
CA THR A 93 -24.54 -0.54 8.56
C THR A 93 -23.79 -0.37 9.87
N GLU A 94 -23.34 0.85 10.14
CA GLU A 94 -22.82 1.30 11.44
C GLU A 94 -21.55 0.58 11.93
N PHE A 95 -20.66 0.19 11.01
CA PHE A 95 -19.37 -0.44 11.36
C PHE A 95 -18.61 0.37 12.41
N TYR A 96 -18.62 1.71 12.31
CA TYR A 96 -17.97 2.62 13.26
C TYR A 96 -18.41 2.43 14.72
N SER A 97 -19.63 1.92 14.94
CA SER A 97 -20.15 1.60 16.26
C SER A 97 -20.00 0.11 16.57
N ARG A 98 -20.47 -0.74 15.66
CA ARG A 98 -20.56 -2.19 15.88
C ARG A 98 -19.20 -2.85 15.99
N TRP A 99 -18.22 -2.44 15.18
CA TRP A 99 -16.90 -3.05 15.18
C TRP A 99 -16.13 -2.87 16.49
N PRO A 100 -15.95 -1.65 17.02
CA PRO A 100 -15.28 -1.49 18.32
C PRO A 100 -16.05 -2.16 19.46
N VAL A 101 -17.38 -2.04 19.49
CA VAL A 101 -18.21 -2.51 20.60
C VAL A 101 -18.30 -4.04 20.61
N GLU A 102 -18.71 -4.64 19.50
CA GLU A 102 -19.02 -6.07 19.44
C GLU A 102 -17.74 -6.92 19.35
N VAL A 103 -16.68 -6.45 18.68
CA VAL A 103 -15.45 -7.24 18.47
C VAL A 103 -14.41 -7.01 19.56
N PHE A 104 -14.31 -5.77 20.08
CA PHE A 104 -13.24 -5.38 21.01
C PHE A 104 -13.73 -4.98 22.39
N ASN A 105 -15.04 -4.99 22.64
CA ASN A 105 -15.64 -4.49 23.88
C ASN A 105 -15.14 -3.08 24.23
N ALA A 106 -15.07 -2.22 23.21
CA ALA A 106 -14.57 -0.85 23.30
C ALA A 106 -15.67 0.17 22.98
N ALA A 107 -15.42 1.44 23.28
CA ALA A 107 -16.33 2.52 22.91
C ALA A 107 -16.45 2.63 21.37
N PRO A 108 -17.63 3.04 20.84
CA PRO A 108 -17.79 3.28 19.41
C PRO A 108 -16.90 4.44 18.94
N PHE A 109 -16.57 4.46 17.65
CA PHE A 109 -16.02 5.68 17.06
C PHE A 109 -17.11 6.74 16.96
N GLU A 110 -16.73 7.99 17.21
CA GLU A 110 -17.51 9.13 16.76
C GLU A 110 -17.67 9.10 15.24
N LEU A 111 -18.90 9.31 14.76
CA LEU A 111 -19.23 9.25 13.33
C LEU A 111 -18.34 10.19 12.50
N THR A 112 -18.12 11.40 12.99
CA THR A 112 -17.28 12.40 12.34
C THR A 112 -15.83 11.95 12.24
N THR A 113 -15.29 11.37 13.31
CA THR A 113 -13.93 10.81 13.34
C THR A 113 -13.80 9.65 12.33
N PHE A 114 -14.77 8.74 12.30
CA PHE A 114 -14.76 7.61 11.35
C PHE A 114 -14.74 8.08 9.89
N VAL A 115 -15.58 9.06 9.54
CA VAL A 115 -15.62 9.65 8.20
C VAL A 115 -14.31 10.38 7.89
N GLN A 116 -13.80 11.21 8.80
CA GLN A 116 -12.57 11.98 8.59
C GLN A 116 -11.36 11.09 8.36
N ILE A 117 -11.18 10.04 9.16
CA ILE A 117 -10.09 9.07 9.00
C ILE A 117 -10.16 8.45 7.60
N ASN A 118 -11.33 7.97 7.18
CA ASN A 118 -11.51 7.38 5.86
C ASN A 118 -11.24 8.36 4.72
N MET A 119 -11.76 9.60 4.80
CA MET A 119 -11.52 10.60 3.74
C MET A 119 -10.04 10.98 3.62
N VAL A 120 -9.33 11.11 4.75
CA VAL A 120 -7.88 11.35 4.77
C VAL A 120 -7.13 10.15 4.19
N SER A 121 -7.53 8.92 4.54
CA SER A 121 -6.96 7.71 3.96
C SER A 121 -7.17 7.65 2.44
N TYR A 122 -8.35 8.01 1.93
CA TYR A 122 -8.62 7.96 0.47
C TYR A 122 -7.85 9.03 -0.28
N ALA A 123 -7.68 10.21 0.31
CA ALA A 123 -6.77 11.21 -0.25
C ALA A 123 -5.34 10.67 -0.33
N ALA A 124 -4.85 10.00 0.72
CA ALA A 124 -3.54 9.36 0.72
C ALA A 124 -3.43 8.22 -0.32
N PHE A 125 -4.46 7.38 -0.47
CA PHE A 125 -4.49 6.30 -1.46
C PHE A 125 -4.51 6.83 -2.89
N ALA A 126 -5.23 7.92 -3.16
CA ALA A 126 -5.15 8.62 -4.44
C ALA A 126 -3.72 9.12 -4.73
N LEU A 127 -3.01 9.66 -3.74
CA LEU A 127 -1.59 10.01 -3.89
C LEU A 127 -0.71 8.78 -4.13
N GLY A 128 -1.07 7.62 -3.56
CA GLY A 128 -0.45 6.33 -3.86
C GLY A 128 -0.56 5.95 -5.33
N ALA A 129 -1.74 6.12 -5.95
CA ALA A 129 -1.92 5.90 -7.39
C ALA A 129 -1.02 6.84 -8.23
N VAL A 130 -0.91 8.11 -7.84
CA VAL A 130 0.01 9.07 -8.49
C VAL A 130 1.46 8.63 -8.34
N ALA A 131 1.86 8.14 -7.16
CA ALA A 131 3.20 7.66 -6.90
C ALA A 131 3.57 6.43 -7.74
N ILE A 132 2.64 5.48 -7.91
CA ILE A 132 2.80 4.34 -8.83
C ILE A 132 3.00 4.87 -10.25
N HIS A 133 2.13 5.74 -10.74
CA HIS A 133 2.18 6.25 -12.11
C HIS A 133 3.48 7.04 -12.39
N ARG A 134 3.95 7.84 -11.44
CA ARG A 134 5.13 8.71 -11.57
C ARG A 134 6.44 8.04 -11.15
N GLY A 135 6.41 6.83 -10.59
CA GLY A 135 7.60 6.13 -10.10
C GLY A 135 8.23 6.75 -8.84
N ILE A 136 7.43 7.39 -7.98
CA ILE A 136 7.93 8.06 -6.76
C ILE A 136 7.95 7.05 -5.60
N LYS A 137 9.13 6.82 -5.01
CA LYS A 137 9.34 5.79 -3.99
C LYS A 137 8.69 6.10 -2.65
N GLY A 138 8.91 7.31 -2.10
CA GLY A 138 8.48 7.66 -0.73
C GLY A 138 7.01 7.31 -0.41
N PRO A 139 6.02 7.72 -1.22
CA PRO A 139 4.61 7.40 -0.95
C PRO A 139 4.22 5.92 -1.15
N MET A 140 5.13 5.04 -1.60
CA MET A 140 4.82 3.62 -1.77
C MET A 140 4.55 2.91 -0.44
N LEU A 141 4.96 3.46 0.70
CA LEU A 141 4.50 3.00 2.01
C LEU A 141 2.96 3.02 2.10
N ILE A 142 2.33 4.07 1.59
CA ILE A 142 0.86 4.21 1.57
C ILE A 142 0.24 3.15 0.67
N VAL A 143 0.88 2.86 -0.48
CA VAL A 143 0.42 1.82 -1.42
C VAL A 143 0.48 0.43 -0.78
N TRP A 144 1.56 0.12 -0.07
CA TRP A 144 1.69 -1.13 0.68
C TRP A 144 0.70 -1.22 1.83
N PHE A 145 0.50 -0.12 2.57
CA PHE A 145 -0.47 -0.09 3.66
C PHE A 145 -1.91 -0.29 3.16
N PHE A 146 -2.29 0.39 2.07
CA PHE A 146 -3.57 0.15 1.41
C PHE A 146 -3.73 -1.31 1.00
N THR A 147 -2.71 -1.89 0.35
CA THR A 147 -2.76 -3.29 -0.10
C THR A 147 -2.91 -4.27 1.07
N LEU A 148 -2.17 -4.06 2.16
CA LEU A 148 -2.18 -4.98 3.30
C LEU A 148 -3.41 -4.80 4.21
N MET A 149 -3.81 -3.57 4.52
CA MET A 149 -4.93 -3.30 5.42
C MET A 149 -6.23 -3.03 4.65
N GLY A 150 -6.22 -2.02 3.77
CA GLY A 150 -7.40 -1.60 3.01
C GLY A 150 -7.94 -2.66 2.03
N VAL A 151 -7.09 -3.59 1.59
CA VAL A 151 -7.49 -4.67 0.70
C VAL A 151 -7.43 -6.02 1.41
N ILE A 152 -6.24 -6.56 1.69
CA ILE A 152 -6.12 -7.91 2.27
C ILE A 152 -6.77 -8.00 3.65
N GLY A 153 -6.46 -7.04 4.53
CA GLY A 153 -7.04 -6.97 5.88
C GLY A 153 -8.56 -6.93 5.83
N ASN A 154 -9.14 -6.06 5.01
CA ASN A 154 -10.59 -6.01 4.84
C ASN A 154 -11.16 -7.33 4.29
N GLY A 155 -10.56 -7.91 3.26
CA GLY A 155 -11.02 -9.18 2.69
C GLY A 155 -10.99 -10.35 3.66
N VAL A 156 -10.01 -10.39 4.58
CA VAL A 156 -9.86 -11.47 5.55
C VAL A 156 -10.65 -11.23 6.83
N LEU A 157 -10.63 -10.01 7.36
CA LEU A 157 -11.17 -9.73 8.70
C LEU A 157 -12.70 -9.59 8.71
N HIS A 158 -13.32 -9.03 7.66
CA HIS A 158 -14.78 -8.90 7.64
C HIS A 158 -15.54 -10.23 7.67
N PRO A 159 -15.08 -11.29 6.98
CA PRO A 159 -15.62 -12.64 7.18
C PRO A 159 -15.42 -13.20 8.60
N ILE A 160 -14.42 -12.72 9.34
CA ILE A 160 -14.08 -13.20 10.69
C ILE A 160 -14.85 -12.42 11.78
N TYR A 161 -15.13 -11.13 11.57
CA TYR A 161 -15.81 -10.29 12.57
C TYR A 161 -17.16 -10.82 13.09
N PRO A 162 -18.07 -11.40 12.29
CA PRO A 162 -19.32 -11.96 12.82
C PRO A 162 -19.05 -13.04 13.88
N ILE A 163 -18.04 -13.89 13.64
CA ILE A 163 -17.63 -14.96 14.56
C ILE A 163 -17.01 -14.36 15.83
N LEU A 164 -16.19 -13.33 15.70
CA LEU A 164 -15.60 -12.65 16.87
C LEU A 164 -16.64 -11.89 17.69
N ALA A 165 -17.63 -11.31 17.04
CA ALA A 165 -18.69 -10.53 17.68
C ALA A 165 -19.75 -11.39 18.37
N THR A 166 -20.13 -12.51 17.74
CA THR A 166 -21.33 -13.28 18.14
C THR A 166 -21.07 -14.75 18.43
N GLY A 167 -19.89 -15.27 18.07
CA GLY A 167 -19.58 -16.71 18.13
C GLY A 167 -20.08 -17.52 16.93
N GLU A 168 -20.87 -16.91 16.04
CA GLU A 168 -21.47 -17.58 14.87
C GLU A 168 -21.18 -16.80 13.57
N PHE A 169 -21.26 -17.49 12.43
CA PHE A 169 -21.14 -16.84 11.14
C PHE A 169 -22.48 -16.20 10.75
N GLY A 170 -22.43 -14.93 10.34
CA GLY A 170 -23.60 -14.15 9.95
C GLY A 170 -23.20 -12.87 9.26
N TYR A 171 -24.16 -11.98 9.00
CA TYR A 171 -23.83 -10.67 8.44
C TYR A 171 -23.16 -9.77 9.49
N PHE A 172 -22.05 -9.14 9.08
CA PHE A 172 -21.40 -8.05 9.82
C PHE A 172 -21.11 -6.90 8.84
N PRO A 173 -21.13 -5.62 9.28
CA PRO A 173 -20.91 -4.48 8.40
C PRO A 173 -19.65 -4.61 7.54
N GLY A 174 -19.79 -4.41 6.22
CA GLY A 174 -18.70 -4.53 5.24
C GLY A 174 -18.44 -5.95 4.71
N LEU A 175 -19.20 -6.96 5.15
CA LEU A 175 -19.02 -8.34 4.71
C LEU A 175 -19.22 -8.52 3.19
N TYR A 176 -20.26 -7.93 2.61
CA TYR A 176 -20.61 -8.24 1.22
C TYR A 176 -19.64 -7.65 0.21
N THR A 177 -19.16 -6.43 0.46
CA THR A 177 -18.19 -5.78 -0.41
C THR A 177 -16.77 -6.29 -0.21
N SER A 178 -16.41 -6.71 1.00
CA SER A 178 -15.04 -7.15 1.33
C SER A 178 -14.62 -8.45 0.64
N VAL A 179 -15.56 -9.36 0.30
CA VAL A 179 -15.22 -10.63 -0.38
C VAL A 179 -14.50 -10.42 -1.71
N ILE A 180 -14.73 -9.29 -2.38
CA ILE A 180 -14.02 -8.95 -3.63
C ILE A 180 -12.51 -8.83 -3.37
N TYR A 181 -12.11 -8.36 -2.18
CA TYR A 181 -10.72 -8.23 -1.80
C TYR A 181 -9.99 -9.55 -1.57
N LEU A 182 -10.70 -10.66 -1.35
CA LEU A 182 -10.08 -12.00 -1.34
C LEU A 182 -9.42 -12.34 -2.67
N ILE A 183 -9.88 -11.73 -3.77
CA ILE A 183 -9.30 -11.88 -5.11
C ILE A 183 -8.31 -10.74 -5.39
N LEU A 184 -8.71 -9.49 -5.17
CA LEU A 184 -7.87 -8.34 -5.50
C LEU A 184 -6.61 -8.25 -4.64
N GLY A 185 -6.68 -8.63 -3.37
CA GLY A 185 -5.57 -8.56 -2.41
C GLY A 185 -4.35 -9.38 -2.87
N PRO A 186 -4.49 -10.70 -3.08
CA PRO A 186 -3.39 -11.53 -3.57
C PRO A 186 -2.82 -11.06 -4.91
N ILE A 187 -3.67 -10.63 -5.85
CA ILE A 187 -3.23 -10.13 -7.16
C ILE A 187 -2.41 -8.85 -6.99
N LEU A 188 -2.91 -7.87 -6.22
CA LEU A 188 -2.24 -6.59 -6.02
C LEU A 188 -0.92 -6.77 -5.27
N PHE A 189 -0.92 -7.57 -4.21
CA PHE A 189 0.30 -7.91 -3.46
C PHE A 189 1.36 -8.53 -4.38
N HIS A 190 0.99 -9.54 -5.17
CA HIS A 190 1.90 -10.21 -6.09
C HIS A 190 2.50 -9.23 -7.11
N ARG A 191 1.68 -8.36 -7.72
CA ARG A 191 2.15 -7.38 -8.71
C ARG A 191 3.04 -6.29 -8.12
N LEU A 192 2.82 -5.91 -6.85
CA LEU A 192 3.70 -5.00 -6.13
C LEU A 192 5.03 -5.66 -5.75
N TRP A 193 4.99 -6.96 -5.47
CA TRP A 193 6.17 -7.75 -5.13
C TRP A 193 7.05 -8.06 -6.36
N GLU A 194 6.43 -8.24 -7.53
CA GLU A 194 7.15 -8.45 -8.79
C GLU A 194 7.93 -7.21 -9.21
N VAL A 195 9.22 -7.24 -8.87
CA VAL A 195 10.20 -6.26 -9.28
C VAL A 195 10.62 -6.54 -10.74
N ARG A 196 10.55 -5.53 -11.62
CA ARG A 196 11.03 -5.65 -13.02
C ARG A 196 12.47 -6.21 -13.03
N SER A 197 12.69 -7.37 -13.64
CA SER A 197 14.04 -7.79 -14.05
C SER A 197 14.37 -7.01 -15.32
N ASP A 198 15.48 -6.28 -15.31
CA ASP A 198 16.00 -5.63 -16.52
C ASP A 198 16.63 -6.71 -17.42
N SER A 199 15.82 -7.63 -17.94
CA SER A 199 16.21 -8.69 -18.87
C SER A 199 15.70 -8.37 -20.26
N GLY A 200 15.96 -7.15 -20.75
CA GLY A 200 15.43 -6.70 -22.03
C GLY A 200 16.28 -5.69 -22.81
N SER A 201 17.39 -5.20 -22.29
CA SER A 201 18.28 -4.29 -23.04
C SER A 201 19.53 -4.96 -23.62
N ALA A 202 19.75 -6.24 -23.36
CA ALA A 202 20.95 -6.95 -23.80
C ALA A 202 20.83 -7.62 -25.19
N VAL A 203 19.65 -7.65 -25.82
CA VAL A 203 19.44 -8.39 -27.08
C VAL A 203 19.62 -7.52 -28.33
N ASN A 204 19.65 -6.18 -28.21
CA ASN A 204 19.76 -5.30 -29.38
C ASN A 204 21.16 -4.71 -29.63
N HIS A 205 22.15 -4.93 -28.76
CA HIS A 205 23.52 -4.44 -29.00
C HIS A 205 24.43 -5.42 -29.76
N ASP A 206 24.01 -6.70 -29.89
CA ASP A 206 24.81 -7.74 -30.56
C ASP A 206 24.47 -7.87 -32.05
N VAL A 207 23.42 -7.19 -32.53
CA VAL A 207 23.03 -7.22 -33.96
C VAL A 207 23.69 -6.08 -34.75
N GLU A 208 23.92 -4.92 -34.14
CA GLU A 208 24.54 -3.77 -34.84
C GLU A 208 26.07 -3.82 -34.92
N THR A 209 26.74 -4.64 -34.10
CA THR A 209 28.21 -4.74 -34.11
C THR A 209 28.75 -5.76 -35.11
N ASN A 210 27.92 -6.66 -35.63
CA ASN A 210 28.33 -7.71 -36.57
C ASN A 210 28.06 -7.40 -38.06
N SER A 211 27.45 -6.26 -38.40
CA SER A 211 27.17 -5.91 -39.81
C SER A 211 28.23 -5.03 -40.48
N ASN A 212 29.33 -4.68 -39.79
CA ASN A 212 30.35 -3.75 -40.32
C ASN A 212 31.75 -4.37 -40.56
N THR A 213 31.88 -5.69 -40.58
CA THR A 213 33.16 -6.38 -40.87
C THR A 213 33.05 -7.35 -42.05
N GLY A 214 32.60 -6.85 -43.21
CA GLY A 214 32.50 -7.66 -44.41
C GLY A 214 32.41 -6.88 -45.71
N SER A 215 33.44 -6.09 -46.04
CA SER A 215 33.65 -5.61 -47.41
C SER A 215 35.11 -5.18 -47.62
N SER A 216 35.96 -6.16 -47.88
CA SER A 216 37.23 -5.95 -48.57
C SER A 216 37.24 -6.84 -49.81
N GLN A 217 36.97 -6.26 -50.98
CA GLN A 217 37.61 -6.57 -52.27
C GLN A 217 37.48 -5.35 -53.19
#